data_AF-A0A927T227-F1
#
_entry.id   AF-A0A927T227-F1
#
_cell.length_a   1.000
_cell.length_b   1.000
_cell.length_c   1.000
_cell.angle_alpha   90.00
_cell.angle_beta   90.00
_cell.angle_gamma   90.00
#
_symmetry.space_group_name_H-M   'P 1'
#
loop_
_entity.id
_entity.type
_entity.pdbx_description
1 polymer ?
#
loop_
_entity_poly.entity_id
_entity_poly.type
_entity_poly.pdbx_seq_one_letter_code
_entity_poly.pdbx_strand_id
1 'polypeptide(L)'
;MNQYEELIKNKEQEQNKYPFIFSDLDEMEKELAKRNINKEDIKYYFSENHFYIIQRHVDKFNEIAEKYEKEIEKRIEQDLTGEGFIKDMFKTQLKNYEYGYTLEVDDAIERLGFTLEEIDGNARLKNGLELAKREILKEEEELEM
;
A
#
# COMPACT_ATOMS: atom_id res chain seq x y z
N MET A 1 -13.54 -5.09 -6.45
CA MET A 1 -12.88 -4.45 -5.30
C MET A 1 -12.89 -5.46 -4.16
N ASN A 2 -11.72 -5.86 -3.70
CA ASN A 2 -11.53 -6.89 -2.66
C ASN A 2 -11.44 -6.26 -1.25
N GLN A 3 -11.29 -7.09 -0.20
CA GLN A 3 -11.29 -6.58 1.18
C GLN A 3 -10.09 -5.68 1.52
N TYR A 4 -8.95 -5.91 0.87
CA TYR A 4 -7.74 -5.10 1.05
C TYR A 4 -7.84 -3.78 0.28
N GLU A 5 -8.34 -3.80 -0.95
CA GLU A 5 -8.59 -2.59 -1.76
C GLU A 5 -9.61 -1.66 -1.10
N GLU A 6 -10.64 -2.20 -0.45
CA GLU A 6 -11.58 -1.41 0.34
C GLU A 6 -10.89 -0.73 1.53
N LEU A 7 -9.97 -1.43 2.20
CA LEU A 7 -9.20 -0.88 3.31
C LEU A 7 -8.26 0.25 2.86
N ILE A 8 -7.56 0.05 1.73
CA ILE A 8 -6.71 1.07 1.09
C ILE A 8 -7.55 2.31 0.73
N LYS A 9 -8.69 2.11 0.07
CA LYS A 9 -9.58 3.20 -0.33
C LYS A 9 -10.10 3.98 0.89
N ASN A 10 -10.43 3.31 1.98
CA ASN A 10 -10.87 3.98 3.21
C ASN A 10 -9.74 4.81 3.84
N LYS A 11 -8.51 4.30 3.83
CA LYS A 11 -7.31 5.05 4.25
C LYS A 11 -7.11 6.30 3.39
N GLU A 12 -7.16 6.17 2.07
CA GLU A 12 -7.03 7.30 1.15
C GLU A 12 -8.11 8.36 1.39
N GLN A 13 -9.36 7.94 1.59
CA GLN A 13 -10.47 8.85 1.94
C GLN A 13 -10.25 9.56 3.29
N GLU A 14 -9.62 8.89 4.27
CA GLU A 14 -9.25 9.51 5.54
C GLU A 14 -8.09 10.50 5.35
N GLN A 15 -7.08 10.14 4.57
CA GLN A 15 -5.93 10.99 4.25
C GLN A 15 -6.33 12.25 3.47
N ASN A 16 -7.27 12.13 2.52
CA ASN A 16 -7.78 13.24 1.72
C ASN A 16 -8.52 14.33 2.54
N LYS A 17 -8.83 14.06 3.83
CA LYS A 17 -9.38 15.07 4.76
C LYS A 17 -8.31 16.00 5.33
N TYR A 18 -7.03 15.67 5.14
CA TYR A 18 -5.89 16.43 5.63
C TYR A 18 -5.16 17.05 4.45
N PRO A 19 -4.53 18.23 4.63
CA PRO A 19 -3.86 18.92 3.54
C PRO A 19 -2.47 18.32 3.30
N PHE A 20 -2.40 17.01 3.08
CA PHE A 20 -1.22 16.38 2.53
C PHE A 20 -1.06 16.83 1.07
N ILE A 21 0.18 17.01 0.65
CA ILE A 21 0.47 17.64 -0.63
C ILE A 21 0.96 16.54 -1.57
N PHE A 22 0.25 16.36 -2.67
CA PHE A 22 0.64 15.51 -3.79
C PHE A 22 0.87 16.44 -4.98
N SER A 23 2.13 16.56 -5.42
CA SER A 23 2.51 17.49 -6.49
C SER A 23 3.86 17.12 -7.08
N ASP A 24 3.95 17.13 -8.40
CA ASP A 24 5.23 16.98 -9.10
C ASP A 24 6.25 18.02 -8.61
N LEU A 25 7.54 17.68 -8.69
CA LEU A 25 8.61 18.56 -8.17
C LEU A 25 8.55 19.96 -8.78
N ASP A 26 8.25 20.05 -10.08
CA ASP A 26 8.16 21.30 -10.85
C ASP A 26 6.92 22.15 -10.47
N GLU A 27 5.91 21.54 -9.86
CA GLU A 27 4.67 22.20 -9.43
C GLU A 27 4.61 22.45 -7.92
N MET A 28 5.49 21.81 -7.15
CA MET A 28 5.53 21.87 -5.69
C MET A 28 5.52 23.32 -5.19
N GLU A 29 6.37 24.20 -5.73
CA GLU A 29 6.46 25.59 -5.27
C GLU A 29 5.16 26.38 -5.54
N LYS A 30 4.46 26.07 -6.64
CA LYS A 30 3.15 26.66 -6.94
C LYS A 30 2.08 26.16 -5.99
N GLU A 31 2.06 24.86 -5.69
CA GLU A 31 1.10 24.26 -4.75
C GLU A 31 1.31 24.76 -3.31
N LEU A 32 2.56 24.90 -2.89
CA LEU A 32 2.92 25.49 -1.60
C LEU A 32 2.45 26.96 -1.52
N ALA A 33 2.70 27.75 -2.57
CA ALA A 33 2.27 29.15 -2.63
C ALA A 33 0.74 29.29 -2.60
N LYS A 34 0.00 28.48 -3.37
CA LYS A 34 -1.48 28.47 -3.36
C LYS A 34 -2.05 28.18 -1.97
N ARG A 35 -1.35 27.36 -1.18
CA ARG A 35 -1.77 26.94 0.17
C ARG A 35 -1.18 27.80 1.29
N ASN A 36 -0.40 28.84 0.95
CA ASN A 36 0.35 29.68 1.90
C ASN A 36 1.23 28.85 2.87
N ILE A 37 1.95 27.87 2.32
CA ILE A 37 2.86 27.00 3.07
C ILE A 37 4.29 27.40 2.72
N ASN A 38 5.13 27.61 3.74
CA ASN A 38 6.55 27.83 3.52
C ASN A 38 7.23 26.48 3.27
N LYS A 39 8.19 26.45 2.34
CA LYS A 39 8.99 25.25 2.05
C LYS A 39 9.70 24.71 3.29
N GLU A 40 10.08 25.60 4.22
CA GLU A 40 10.70 25.27 5.50
C GLU A 40 9.78 24.50 6.46
N ASP A 41 8.46 24.58 6.25
CA ASP A 41 7.48 23.82 7.05
C ASP A 41 7.39 22.36 6.60
N ILE A 42 8.01 21.97 5.48
CA ILE A 42 8.03 20.59 5.00
C ILE A 42 8.96 19.76 5.88
N LYS A 43 8.43 18.68 6.46
CA LYS A 43 9.19 17.75 7.31
C LYS A 43 9.64 16.51 6.54
N TYR A 44 8.76 15.94 5.75
CA TYR A 44 9.03 14.73 4.97
C TYR A 44 8.75 14.96 3.50
N TYR A 45 9.61 14.38 2.67
CA TYR A 45 9.51 14.36 1.22
C TYR A 45 9.71 12.93 0.73
N PHE A 46 8.71 12.42 0.03
CA PHE A 46 8.74 11.10 -0.61
C PHE A 46 8.77 11.32 -2.12
N SER A 47 9.98 11.29 -2.70
CA SER A 47 10.23 11.64 -4.10
C SER A 47 9.51 10.72 -5.07
N GLU A 48 9.47 9.42 -4.80
CA GLU A 48 8.83 8.42 -5.67
C GLU A 48 7.32 8.65 -5.83
N ASN A 49 6.69 9.17 -4.79
CA ASN A 49 5.24 9.37 -4.73
C ASN A 49 4.83 10.84 -4.88
N HIS A 50 5.78 11.73 -5.17
CA HIS A 50 5.54 13.18 -5.28
C HIS A 50 4.75 13.75 -4.07
N PHE A 51 5.09 13.24 -2.87
CA PHE A 51 4.31 13.43 -1.66
C PHE A 51 5.07 14.20 -0.59
N TYR A 52 4.43 15.21 -0.01
CA TYR A 52 5.00 16.07 1.03
C TYR A 52 4.12 16.12 2.26
N ILE A 53 4.77 16.05 3.42
CA ILE A 53 4.14 16.23 4.72
C ILE A 53 4.75 17.44 5.40
N ILE A 54 3.90 18.37 5.79
CA ILE A 54 4.31 19.52 6.60
C ILE A 54 4.35 19.17 8.08
N GLN A 55 5.26 19.80 8.82
CA GLN A 55 5.60 19.50 10.21
C GLN A 55 4.37 19.42 11.13
N ARG A 56 3.39 20.32 10.95
CA ARG A 56 2.13 20.35 11.74
C ARG A 56 1.15 19.20 11.47
N HIS A 57 1.38 18.40 10.42
CA HIS A 57 0.52 17.26 10.05
C HIS A 57 1.22 15.91 10.16
N VAL A 58 2.47 15.90 10.62
CA VAL A 58 3.23 14.66 10.86
C VAL A 58 2.52 13.76 11.86
N ASP A 59 2.10 14.30 13.01
CA ASP A 59 1.42 13.50 14.04
C ASP A 59 0.14 12.86 13.49
N LYS A 60 -0.60 13.60 12.68
CA LYS A 60 -1.84 13.09 12.09
C LYS A 60 -1.59 12.05 11.00
N PHE A 61 -0.55 12.23 10.19
CA PHE A 61 -0.12 11.22 9.22
C PHE A 61 0.26 9.91 9.93
N ASN A 62 1.06 10.02 10.99
CA ASN A 62 1.48 8.86 11.79
C ASN A 62 0.29 8.17 12.45
N GLU A 63 -0.66 8.92 13.02
CA GLU A 63 -1.88 8.35 13.60
C GLU A 63 -2.71 7.54 12.59
N ILE A 64 -2.88 8.07 11.36
CA ILE A 64 -3.59 7.38 10.29
C ILE A 64 -2.82 6.14 9.83
N ALA A 65 -1.49 6.24 9.71
CA ALA A 65 -0.63 5.12 9.32
C ALA A 65 -0.67 4.00 10.36
N GLU A 66 -0.53 4.33 11.65
CA GLU A 66 -0.57 3.37 12.76
C GLU A 66 -1.94 2.69 12.88
N LYS A 67 -3.02 3.46 12.72
CA LYS A 67 -4.39 2.91 12.70
C LYS A 67 -4.57 1.91 11.55
N TYR A 68 -4.02 2.23 10.38
CA TYR A 68 -4.10 1.37 9.20
C TYR A 68 -3.28 0.09 9.37
N GLU A 69 -2.06 0.20 9.89
CA GLU A 69 -1.17 -0.93 10.20
C GLU A 69 -1.85 -1.90 11.18
N LYS A 70 -2.40 -1.38 12.28
CA LYS A 70 -3.15 -2.20 13.26
C LYS A 70 -4.36 -2.91 12.66
N GLU A 71 -5.06 -2.27 11.73
CA GLU A 71 -6.21 -2.89 11.06
C GLU A 71 -5.78 -3.96 10.06
N ILE A 72 -4.63 -3.80 9.38
CA ILE A 72 -4.01 -4.88 8.59
C ILE A 72 -3.66 -6.05 9.50
N GLU A 73 -2.88 -5.82 10.56
CA GLU A 73 -2.42 -6.86 11.49
C GLU A 73 -3.60 -7.66 12.03
N LYS A 74 -4.64 -6.96 12.51
CA LYS A 74 -5.87 -7.58 13.01
C LYS A 74 -6.57 -8.44 11.96
N ARG A 75 -6.65 -7.99 10.70
CA ARG A 75 -7.30 -8.78 9.63
C ARG A 75 -6.45 -9.98 9.21
N ILE A 76 -5.13 -9.85 9.22
CA ILE A 76 -4.19 -10.97 9.04
C ILE A 76 -4.35 -11.98 10.17
N GLU A 77 -4.49 -11.55 11.42
CA GLU A 77 -4.73 -12.44 12.56
C GLU A 77 -6.07 -13.19 12.45
N GLN A 78 -7.10 -12.53 11.94
CA GLN A 78 -8.44 -13.11 11.75
C GLN A 78 -8.52 -14.10 10.58
N ASP A 79 -7.67 -13.95 9.57
CA ASP A 79 -7.60 -14.85 8.43
C ASP A 79 -6.80 -16.12 8.77
N LEU A 80 -7.50 -17.13 9.27
CA LEU A 80 -6.89 -18.38 9.75
C LEU A 80 -6.44 -19.32 8.62
N THR A 81 -6.90 -19.10 7.38
CA THR A 81 -6.59 -20.00 6.25
C THR A 81 -5.62 -19.36 5.25
N GLY A 82 -5.60 -18.03 5.18
CA GLY A 82 -4.88 -17.30 4.15
C GLY A 82 -5.68 -17.12 2.86
N GLU A 83 -6.94 -17.59 2.80
CA GLU A 83 -7.76 -17.56 1.58
C GLU A 83 -8.58 -16.27 1.45
N GLY A 84 -8.69 -15.50 2.54
CA GLY A 84 -9.47 -14.27 2.62
C GLY A 84 -8.60 -13.03 2.46
N PHE A 85 -8.53 -12.22 3.53
CA PHE A 85 -7.82 -10.94 3.53
C PHE A 85 -6.33 -11.07 3.14
N ILE A 86 -5.65 -12.14 3.57
CA ILE A 86 -4.23 -12.34 3.25
C ILE A 86 -4.04 -12.54 1.74
N LYS A 87 -4.88 -13.37 1.10
CA LYS A 87 -4.86 -13.54 -0.36
C LYS A 87 -5.16 -12.23 -1.07
N ASP A 88 -6.20 -11.52 -0.65
CA ASP A 88 -6.59 -10.23 -1.23
C ASP A 88 -5.46 -9.20 -1.15
N MET A 89 -4.77 -9.14 0.00
CA MET A 89 -3.61 -8.28 0.23
C MET A 89 -2.47 -8.59 -0.72
N PHE A 90 -2.04 -9.84 -0.81
CA PHE A 90 -0.96 -10.23 -1.73
C PHE A 90 -1.38 -10.01 -3.18
N LYS A 91 -2.60 -10.38 -3.57
CA LYS A 91 -3.08 -10.21 -4.96
C LYS A 91 -3.03 -8.75 -5.39
N THR A 92 -3.51 -7.83 -4.55
CA THR A 92 -3.49 -6.40 -4.87
C THR A 92 -2.06 -5.86 -5.00
N GLN A 93 -1.15 -6.22 -4.08
CA GLN A 93 0.23 -5.74 -4.19
C GLN A 93 0.98 -6.36 -5.36
N LEU A 94 0.85 -7.67 -5.58
CA LEU A 94 1.46 -8.33 -6.73
C LEU A 94 1.01 -7.70 -8.06
N LYS A 95 -0.27 -7.32 -8.18
CA LYS A 95 -0.75 -6.58 -9.35
C LYS A 95 -0.14 -5.19 -9.48
N ASN A 96 0.00 -4.45 -8.38
CA ASN A 96 0.62 -3.12 -8.39
C ASN A 96 2.10 -3.15 -8.82
N TYR A 97 2.78 -4.27 -8.58
CA TYR A 97 4.18 -4.53 -8.97
C TYR A 97 4.27 -5.43 -10.21
N GLU A 98 3.18 -5.51 -10.99
CA GLU A 98 3.15 -6.16 -12.30
C GLU A 98 3.61 -7.62 -12.30
N TYR A 99 3.34 -8.36 -11.21
CA TYR A 99 3.74 -9.77 -11.05
C TYR A 99 3.34 -10.66 -12.23
N GLY A 100 2.19 -10.42 -12.85
CA GLY A 100 1.75 -11.20 -14.02
C GLY A 100 2.75 -11.15 -15.19
N TYR A 101 3.55 -10.09 -15.27
CA TYR A 101 4.59 -9.90 -16.27
C TYR A 101 6.00 -10.18 -15.71
N THR A 102 6.30 -9.67 -14.52
CA THR A 102 7.65 -9.76 -13.93
C THR A 102 7.94 -11.12 -13.33
N LEU A 103 6.91 -11.80 -12.82
CA LEU A 103 7.00 -13.01 -12.00
C LEU A 103 7.83 -12.84 -10.71
N GLU A 104 8.14 -11.60 -10.33
CA GLU A 104 8.93 -11.24 -9.16
C GLU A 104 8.02 -10.81 -8.01
N VAL A 105 8.31 -11.28 -6.79
CA VAL A 105 7.47 -11.02 -5.60
C VAL A 105 8.14 -10.10 -4.58
N ASP A 106 9.46 -9.93 -4.65
CA ASP A 106 10.28 -9.31 -3.60
C ASP A 106 9.83 -7.88 -3.29
N ASP A 107 9.71 -7.03 -4.31
CA ASP A 107 9.28 -5.63 -4.14
C ASP A 107 7.85 -5.55 -3.58
N ALA A 108 6.96 -6.46 -3.99
CA ALA A 108 5.57 -6.47 -3.57
C ALA A 108 5.40 -6.86 -2.09
N ILE A 109 6.18 -7.84 -1.62
CA ILE A 109 6.13 -8.28 -0.22
C ILE A 109 6.90 -7.34 0.71
N GLU A 110 8.02 -6.76 0.24
CA GLU A 110 8.76 -5.74 0.98
C GLU A 110 7.88 -4.51 1.21
N ARG A 111 7.06 -4.14 0.21
CA ARG A 111 6.10 -3.03 0.35
C ARG A 111 5.05 -3.26 1.44
N LEU A 112 4.72 -4.52 1.72
CA LEU A 112 3.83 -4.95 2.80
C LEU A 112 4.55 -5.09 4.15
N GLY A 113 5.88 -4.95 4.19
CA GLY A 113 6.70 -5.13 5.38
C GLY A 113 7.01 -6.59 5.69
N PHE A 114 6.96 -7.49 4.71
CA PHE A 114 7.32 -8.89 4.87
C PHE A 114 8.60 -9.25 4.14
N THR A 115 9.34 -10.16 4.75
CA THR A 115 10.40 -10.94 4.09
C THR A 115 9.87 -12.28 3.60
N LEU A 116 10.54 -12.88 2.62
CA LEU A 116 10.24 -14.26 2.20
C LEU A 116 10.33 -15.25 3.37
N GLU A 117 11.30 -15.08 4.27
CA GLU A 117 11.49 -15.96 5.44
C GLU A 117 10.28 -15.90 6.39
N GLU A 118 9.75 -14.71 6.67
CA GLU A 118 8.55 -14.54 7.50
C GLU A 118 7.30 -15.16 6.85
N ILE A 119 7.16 -15.01 5.54
CA ILE A 119 6.06 -15.62 4.79
C ILE A 119 6.18 -17.15 4.82
N ASP A 120 7.36 -17.69 4.55
CA ASP A 120 7.61 -19.13 4.56
C ASP A 120 7.45 -19.76 5.96
N GLY A 121 7.79 -19.00 7.00
CA GLY A 121 7.59 -19.39 8.40
C GLY A 121 6.13 -19.38 8.86
N ASN A 122 5.22 -18.76 8.10
CA ASN A 122 3.80 -18.66 8.44
C ASN A 122 2.93 -19.32 7.37
N ALA A 123 2.39 -20.50 7.68
CA ALA A 123 1.60 -21.30 6.74
C ALA A 123 0.42 -20.55 6.10
N ARG A 124 -0.19 -19.59 6.80
CA ARG A 124 -1.33 -18.81 6.30
C ARG A 124 -0.88 -17.73 5.32
N LEU A 125 0.22 -17.04 5.62
CA LEU A 125 0.84 -16.07 4.70
C LEU A 125 1.31 -16.77 3.43
N LYS A 126 2.03 -17.89 3.58
CA LYS A 126 2.47 -18.72 2.45
C LYS A 126 1.31 -19.17 1.57
N ASN A 127 0.23 -19.68 2.18
CA ASN A 127 -0.94 -20.11 1.42
C ASN A 127 -1.59 -18.96 0.65
N GLY A 128 -1.76 -17.80 1.30
CA GLY A 128 -2.35 -16.63 0.65
C GLY A 128 -1.51 -16.09 -0.50
N LEU A 129 -0.18 -16.07 -0.37
CA LEU A 129 0.72 -15.68 -1.46
C LEU A 129 0.61 -16.62 -2.66
N GLU A 130 0.64 -17.94 -2.42
CA GLU A 130 0.53 -18.93 -3.50
C GLU A 130 -0.84 -18.92 -4.20
N LEU A 131 -1.92 -18.68 -3.45
CA LEU A 131 -3.24 -18.48 -4.02
C LEU A 131 -3.30 -17.22 -4.88
N ALA A 132 -2.76 -16.11 -4.40
CA ALA A 132 -2.73 -14.85 -5.13
C ALA A 132 -1.96 -14.96 -6.46
N LYS A 133 -0.76 -15.54 -6.43
CA LYS A 133 0.08 -15.77 -7.62
C LYS A 133 -0.67 -16.57 -8.69
N ARG A 134 -1.23 -17.72 -8.29
CA ARG A 134 -1.99 -18.60 -9.19
C ARG A 134 -3.23 -17.94 -9.78
N GLU A 135 -3.93 -17.14 -8.98
CA GLU A 135 -5.12 -16.41 -9.46
C GLU A 135 -4.74 -15.34 -10.48
N ILE A 136 -3.64 -14.61 -10.27
CA ILE A 136 -3.13 -13.62 -11.25
C ILE A 136 -2.74 -14.30 -12.56
N LEU A 137 -1.93 -15.36 -12.51
CA LEU A 137 -1.48 -16.05 -13.73
C LEU A 137 -2.64 -16.63 -14.54
N LYS A 138 -3.66 -17.18 -13.85
CA LYS A 138 -4.87 -17.67 -14.51
C LYS A 138 -5.66 -16.55 -15.20
N GLU A 139 -5.73 -15.38 -14.56
CA GLU A 139 -6.38 -14.21 -15.16
C GLU A 139 -5.64 -13.71 -16.41
N GLU A 140 -4.30 -13.70 -16.40
CA GLU A 140 -3.50 -13.33 -17.57
C GLU A 140 -3.66 -14.35 -18.72
N GLU A 141 -3.60 -15.65 -18.42
CA GLU A 141 -3.83 -16.71 -19.43
C GLU A 141 -5.23 -16.60 -20.09
N GLU A 142 -6.26 -16.20 -19.33
CA GLU A 142 -7.61 -16.00 -19.84
C GLU A 142 -7.75 -14.75 -20.73
N LEU A 143 -6.89 -13.73 -20.53
CA LEU A 143 -6.87 -12.51 -21.34
C LEU A 143 -6.15 -12.69 -22.68
N GLU A 144 -5.27 -13.69 -22.78
CA GLU A 144 -4.54 -14.03 -24.01
C GLU A 144 -5.30 -14.98 -24.96
N MET A 145 -6.45 -15.53 -24.53
CA MET A 145 -7.32 -16.42 -25.32
C MET A 145 -8.43 -15.69 -26.08
#